data_AF-A0A958TMF3-F1
#
_entry.id   AF-A0A958TMF3-F1
#
_cell.length_a   1.000
_cell.length_b   1.000
_cell.length_c   1.000
_cell.angle_alpha   90.00
_cell.angle_beta   90.00
_cell.angle_gamma   90.00
#
_symmetry.space_group_name_H-M   'P 1'
#
loop_
_entity.id
_entity.type
_entity.pdbx_description
1 polymer ?
#
loop_
_entity_poly.entity_id
_entity_poly.type
_entity_poly.pdbx_seq_one_letter_code
_entity_poly.pdbx_strand_id
1 'polypeptide(L)'
;MSLKKILTTVLILALIVSCKKKEVEEETDNLFKFREYISYTTSGVVSIADPIVINLATDVEGWEAGKEIKDAIVAIDPYVQGKLTVANAHALTFTPDEHLKPDTEYTVSVKLSKIYKNLPKGFETYTFKFKTITPNFSVTTNNLQSYSKNWQYLEAVLRTSDIVSLKNAKQLVEAYQNGKKLKLQWNDAIDNATLFEFKIDSINRLIEDSDILVKWNGKAINADNEGENKVMIPGINNFTIVNVEVIQTPEQYLSINFSDPLKKQQNFDGLVTIQNAKSPKYIVDGNVLKVYPDNKLV
;
A
#
# COMPACT_ATOMS: atom_id res chain seq x y z
N MET A 1 -51.82 22.67 17.97
CA MET A 1 -51.43 21.27 17.63
C MET A 1 -52.05 20.35 18.67
N SER A 2 -52.78 19.30 18.25
CA SER A 2 -53.38 18.31 19.17
C SER A 2 -52.31 17.71 20.10
N LEU A 3 -52.62 17.57 21.39
CA LEU A 3 -51.72 17.02 22.42
C LEU A 3 -51.10 15.68 22.01
N LYS A 4 -51.83 14.88 21.21
CA LYS A 4 -51.36 13.61 20.64
C LYS A 4 -50.19 13.81 19.67
N LYS A 5 -50.20 14.87 18.85
CA LYS A 5 -49.13 15.17 17.90
C LYS A 5 -47.84 15.57 18.62
N ILE A 6 -47.95 16.33 19.71
CA ILE A 6 -46.80 16.73 20.54
C ILE A 6 -46.17 15.49 21.21
N LEU A 7 -46.99 14.58 21.74
CA LEU A 7 -46.50 13.36 22.38
C LEU A 7 -45.77 12.43 21.38
N THR A 8 -46.26 12.30 20.15
CA THR A 8 -45.56 11.54 19.09
C THR A 8 -44.26 12.19 18.65
N THR A 9 -44.19 13.53 18.57
CA THR A 9 -42.95 14.22 18.19
C THR A 9 -41.88 14.10 19.29
N VAL A 10 -42.27 14.15 20.56
CA VAL A 10 -41.35 13.96 21.70
C VAL A 10 -40.83 12.52 21.78
N LEU A 11 -41.68 11.53 21.49
CA LEU A 11 -41.28 10.12 21.47
C LEU A 11 -40.31 9.81 20.30
N ILE A 12 -40.53 10.43 19.13
CA ILE A 12 -39.60 10.36 18.00
C ILE A 12 -38.28 11.05 18.33
N LEU A 13 -38.30 12.23 18.99
CA LEU A 13 -37.09 12.92 19.41
C LEU A 13 -36.28 12.12 20.46
N ALA A 14 -36.96 11.40 21.35
CA ALA A 14 -36.29 10.55 22.34
C ALA A 14 -35.58 9.34 21.71
N LEU A 15 -36.11 8.78 20.62
CA LEU A 15 -35.48 7.67 19.88
C LEU A 15 -34.20 8.10 19.15
N ILE A 16 -34.12 9.34 18.64
CA ILE A 16 -32.91 9.88 17.98
C ILE A 16 -31.81 10.26 18.96
N VAL A 17 -32.16 10.63 20.21
CA VAL A 17 -31.18 10.98 21.25
C VAL A 17 -30.63 9.73 21.97
N SER A 18 -31.37 8.62 21.97
CA SER A 18 -30.96 7.36 22.63
C SER A 18 -29.90 6.55 21.85
N CYS A 19 -29.59 6.91 20.61
CA CYS A 19 -28.57 6.25 19.78
C CYS A 19 -27.21 6.96 19.76
N LYS A 20 -26.89 7.80 20.73
CA LYS A 20 -25.49 8.18 20.99
C LYS A 20 -24.91 7.21 22.00
N LYS A 21 -24.35 6.09 21.51
CA LYS A 21 -23.37 5.33 22.30
C LYS A 21 -22.30 6.34 22.70
N LYS A 22 -22.13 6.58 24.01
CA LYS A 22 -20.89 7.17 24.51
C LYS A 22 -19.78 6.23 24.05
N GLU A 23 -18.86 6.73 23.23
CA GLU A 23 -17.54 6.12 23.09
C GLU A 23 -16.91 6.14 24.48
N VAL A 24 -17.10 5.05 25.22
CA VAL A 24 -16.20 4.72 26.30
C VAL A 24 -14.98 4.23 25.57
N GLU A 25 -13.97 5.08 25.40
CA GLU A 25 -12.64 4.61 25.04
C GLU A 25 -12.27 3.57 26.11
N GLU A 26 -12.35 2.29 25.78
CA GLU A 26 -11.79 1.25 26.63
C GLU A 26 -10.28 1.53 26.68
N GLU A 27 -9.80 1.99 27.84
CA GLU A 27 -8.37 2.24 28.05
C GLU A 27 -7.60 0.93 27.86
N THR A 28 -6.48 0.99 27.14
CA THR A 28 -5.57 -0.15 27.02
C THR A 28 -4.91 -0.46 28.34
N ASP A 29 -4.77 -1.75 28.66
CA ASP A 29 -4.02 -2.18 29.82
C ASP A 29 -2.52 -1.94 29.64
N ASN A 30 -1.87 -1.57 30.75
CA ASN A 30 -0.43 -1.37 30.78
C ASN A 30 0.29 -2.74 30.74
N LEU A 31 0.95 -3.06 29.62
CA LEU A 31 1.69 -4.31 29.43
C LEU A 31 2.70 -4.58 30.56
N PHE A 32 3.38 -3.56 31.10
CA PHE A 32 4.33 -3.75 32.19
C PHE A 32 3.67 -4.25 33.48
N LYS A 33 2.40 -3.90 33.73
CA LYS A 33 1.64 -4.46 34.86
C LYS A 33 1.29 -5.92 34.61
N PHE A 34 1.01 -6.28 33.36
CA PHE A 34 0.62 -7.64 32.94
C PHE A 34 1.79 -8.53 32.53
N ARG A 35 3.05 -8.08 32.69
CA ARG A 35 4.25 -8.78 32.17
C ARG A 35 4.45 -10.22 32.67
N GLU A 36 3.82 -10.58 33.78
CA GLU A 36 3.83 -11.96 34.33
C GLU A 36 2.87 -12.90 33.58
N TYR A 37 1.98 -12.36 32.74
CA TYR A 37 0.95 -13.10 32.00
C TYR A 37 1.05 -12.87 30.49
N ILE A 38 1.40 -11.66 30.05
CA ILE A 38 1.53 -11.27 28.64
C ILE A 38 2.96 -10.83 28.38
N SER A 39 3.61 -11.42 27.39
CA SER A 39 4.96 -11.03 26.96
C SER A 39 4.92 -10.10 25.74
N TYR A 40 3.96 -10.30 24.83
CA TYR A 40 3.82 -9.50 23.62
C TYR A 40 2.41 -9.57 23.05
N THR A 41 1.96 -8.49 22.43
CA THR A 41 0.76 -8.47 21.58
C THR A 41 1.01 -7.64 20.32
N THR A 42 0.24 -7.92 19.28
CA THR A 42 0.14 -7.01 18.12
C THR A 42 -0.09 -5.59 18.60
N SER A 43 0.72 -4.66 18.11
CA SER A 43 0.73 -3.27 18.55
C SER A 43 1.20 -2.34 17.43
N GLY A 44 0.89 -1.06 17.56
CA GLY A 44 1.23 -0.06 16.56
C GLY A 44 0.35 -0.12 15.32
N VAL A 45 0.95 0.18 14.16
CA VAL A 45 0.29 0.21 12.86
C VAL A 45 0.63 -1.05 12.07
N VAL A 46 -0.38 -1.82 11.65
CA VAL A 46 -0.21 -3.15 11.03
C VAL A 46 -0.96 -3.30 9.71
N SER A 47 -0.56 -4.26 8.88
CA SER A 47 -1.28 -4.54 7.63
C SER A 47 -2.69 -5.08 7.91
N ILE A 48 -3.63 -4.80 7.01
CA ILE A 48 -4.96 -5.42 7.02
C ILE A 48 -4.94 -6.93 6.82
N ALA A 49 -3.83 -7.48 6.33
CA ALA A 49 -3.64 -8.92 6.10
C ALA A 49 -2.84 -9.61 7.21
N ASP A 50 -2.29 -8.85 8.17
CA ASP A 50 -1.53 -9.43 9.28
C ASP A 50 -2.46 -10.13 10.27
N PRO A 51 -2.04 -11.29 10.83
CA PRO A 51 -2.77 -11.90 11.92
C PRO A 51 -2.56 -11.12 13.23
N ILE A 52 -3.48 -11.31 14.18
CA ILE A 52 -3.38 -10.75 15.53
C ILE A 52 -2.70 -11.78 16.42
N VAL A 53 -1.57 -11.41 17.01
CA VAL A 53 -0.70 -12.28 17.82
C VAL A 53 -0.79 -11.89 19.28
N ILE A 54 -0.90 -12.90 20.14
CA ILE A 54 -0.92 -12.76 21.60
C ILE A 54 0.06 -13.77 22.18
N ASN A 55 1.16 -13.29 22.74
CA ASN A 55 2.14 -14.11 23.44
C ASN A 55 1.96 -13.94 24.94
N LEU A 56 1.78 -15.07 25.61
CA LEU A 56 1.76 -15.18 27.05
C LEU A 56 3.20 -15.18 27.59
N ALA A 57 3.34 -14.92 28.89
CA ALA A 57 4.65 -14.92 29.56
C ALA A 57 5.13 -16.33 29.93
N THR A 58 4.22 -17.30 29.98
CA THR A 58 4.48 -18.68 30.41
C THR A 58 3.75 -19.66 29.51
N ASP A 59 4.30 -20.88 29.41
CA ASP A 59 3.66 -21.98 28.70
C ASP A 59 2.34 -22.38 29.37
N VAL A 60 1.37 -22.74 28.54
CA VAL A 60 0.04 -23.21 28.96
C VAL A 60 -0.03 -24.71 28.72
N GLU A 61 -0.31 -25.46 29.78
CA GLU A 61 -0.41 -26.92 29.72
C GLU A 61 -1.54 -27.36 28.78
N GLY A 62 -1.25 -28.32 27.90
CA GLY A 62 -2.22 -28.88 26.95
C GLY A 62 -2.45 -28.04 25.68
N TRP A 63 -1.67 -26.98 25.47
CA TRP A 63 -1.63 -26.26 24.20
C TRP A 63 -0.73 -26.98 23.19
N GLU A 64 -1.29 -27.30 22.03
CA GLU A 64 -0.62 -27.97 20.93
C GLU A 64 -0.68 -27.08 19.69
N ALA A 65 0.46 -26.87 19.04
CA ALA A 65 0.56 -26.00 17.87
C ALA A 65 -0.41 -26.45 16.74
N GLY A 66 -1.08 -25.48 16.12
CA GLY A 66 -2.09 -25.69 15.07
C GLY A 66 -3.49 -26.02 15.58
N LYS A 67 -3.67 -26.24 16.89
CA LYS A 67 -5.00 -26.52 17.45
C LYS A 67 -5.86 -25.26 17.49
N GLU A 68 -7.08 -25.36 16.97
CA GLU A 68 -8.08 -24.29 17.03
C GLU A 68 -8.69 -24.19 18.42
N ILE A 69 -8.83 -22.97 18.92
CA ILE A 69 -9.52 -22.66 20.17
C ILE A 69 -10.91 -22.10 19.85
N LYS A 70 -11.94 -22.85 20.23
CA LYS A 70 -13.35 -22.46 20.05
C LYS A 70 -13.94 -21.71 21.24
N ASP A 71 -13.25 -21.75 22.37
CA ASP A 71 -13.66 -21.00 23.54
C ASP A 71 -13.53 -19.50 23.27
N ALA A 72 -14.51 -18.72 23.73
CA ALA A 72 -14.48 -17.27 23.65
C ALA A 72 -13.45 -16.68 24.64
N ILE A 73 -12.16 -16.88 24.35
CA ILE A 73 -10.99 -16.37 25.09
C ILE A 73 -10.59 -14.99 24.57
N VAL A 74 -10.73 -14.75 23.27
CA VAL A 74 -10.41 -13.47 22.63
C VAL A 74 -11.70 -12.83 22.11
N ALA A 75 -11.84 -11.53 22.35
CA ALA A 75 -12.87 -10.68 21.75
C ALA A 75 -12.19 -9.52 21.04
N ILE A 76 -12.70 -9.15 19.86
CA ILE A 76 -12.14 -8.09 19.01
C ILE A 76 -13.28 -7.12 18.67
N ASP A 77 -13.04 -5.82 18.86
CA ASP A 77 -13.93 -4.73 18.46
C ASP A 77 -13.18 -3.72 17.58
N PRO A 78 -13.71 -3.33 16.41
CA PRO A 78 -14.91 -3.85 15.75
C PRO A 78 -14.86 -5.36 15.52
N TYR A 79 -16.02 -6.02 15.49
CA TYR A 79 -16.09 -7.47 15.31
C TYR A 79 -15.36 -7.92 14.03
N VAL A 80 -14.54 -8.96 14.17
CA VAL A 80 -13.82 -9.63 13.07
C VAL A 80 -14.15 -11.12 13.11
N GLN A 81 -14.58 -11.65 11.97
CA GLN A 81 -14.71 -13.09 11.76
C GLN A 81 -13.32 -13.69 11.51
N GLY A 82 -12.99 -14.79 12.16
CA GLY A 82 -11.71 -15.46 11.98
C GLY A 82 -11.52 -16.66 12.89
N LYS A 83 -10.31 -17.20 12.90
CA LYS A 83 -9.93 -18.40 13.66
C LYS A 83 -8.84 -18.08 14.67
N LEU A 84 -9.06 -18.50 15.92
CA LEU A 84 -8.05 -18.46 16.97
C LEU A 84 -7.33 -19.82 17.02
N THR A 85 -6.02 -19.82 16.83
CA THR A 85 -5.19 -21.03 16.85
C THR A 85 -4.04 -20.89 17.82
N VAL A 86 -3.61 -22.01 18.39
CA VAL A 86 -2.38 -22.10 19.17
C VAL A 86 -1.19 -22.09 18.20
N ALA A 87 -0.34 -21.09 18.28
CA ALA A 87 0.90 -21.05 17.50
C ALA A 87 2.00 -21.91 18.13
N ASN A 88 2.10 -21.88 19.47
CA ASN A 88 2.99 -22.72 20.27
C ASN A 88 2.49 -22.75 21.74
N ALA A 89 3.29 -23.31 22.66
CA ALA A 89 2.90 -23.50 24.06
C ALA A 89 2.52 -22.21 24.83
N HIS A 90 2.91 -21.03 24.36
CA HIS A 90 2.60 -19.74 24.99
C HIS A 90 2.08 -18.68 24.01
N ALA A 91 1.74 -19.03 22.77
CA ALA A 91 1.33 -18.05 21.76
C ALA A 91 0.02 -18.44 21.08
N LEU A 92 -0.85 -17.45 20.92
CA LEU A 92 -2.06 -17.53 20.14
C LEU A 92 -1.94 -16.66 18.90
N THR A 93 -2.57 -17.11 17.82
CA THR A 93 -2.70 -16.36 16.57
C THR A 93 -4.16 -16.37 16.16
N PHE A 94 -4.75 -15.18 16.07
CA PHE A 94 -6.05 -14.97 15.47
C PHE A 94 -5.86 -14.56 14.00
N THR A 95 -6.36 -15.39 13.09
CA THR A 95 -6.32 -15.15 11.65
C THR A 95 -7.71 -14.73 11.17
N PRO A 96 -7.90 -13.48 10.72
CA PRO A 96 -9.15 -13.05 10.10
C PRO A 96 -9.49 -13.88 8.86
N ASP A 97 -10.79 -14.15 8.63
CA ASP A 97 -11.24 -14.84 7.41
C ASP A 97 -11.19 -13.93 6.17
N GLU A 98 -11.31 -12.62 6.39
CA GLU A 98 -11.16 -11.56 5.38
C GLU A 98 -10.20 -10.49 5.92
N HIS A 99 -9.63 -9.68 5.03
CA HIS A 99 -8.78 -8.55 5.44
C HIS A 99 -9.51 -7.63 6.43
N LEU A 100 -8.77 -7.13 7.41
CA LEU A 100 -9.27 -6.13 8.35
C LEU A 100 -9.69 -4.86 7.60
N LYS A 101 -10.52 -4.05 8.25
CA LYS A 101 -10.90 -2.74 7.71
C LYS A 101 -9.68 -1.82 7.76
N PRO A 102 -9.38 -1.09 6.68
CA PRO A 102 -8.27 -0.13 6.67
C PRO A 102 -8.53 1.05 7.60
N ASP A 103 -7.46 1.76 7.99
CA ASP A 103 -7.48 2.93 8.90
C ASP A 103 -8.34 2.75 10.17
N THR A 104 -8.51 1.53 10.66
CA THR A 104 -9.39 1.20 11.78
C THR A 104 -8.57 0.85 13.01
N GLU A 105 -8.92 1.46 14.15
CA GLU A 105 -8.43 1.02 15.46
C GLU A 105 -9.22 -0.20 15.92
N TYR A 106 -8.51 -1.24 16.34
CA TYR A 106 -9.06 -2.47 16.88
C TYR A 106 -8.66 -2.61 18.34
N THR A 107 -9.65 -2.88 19.18
CA THR A 107 -9.50 -3.24 20.60
C THR A 107 -9.64 -4.75 20.74
N VAL A 108 -8.68 -5.37 21.43
CA VAL A 108 -8.65 -6.81 21.64
C VAL A 108 -8.62 -7.10 23.14
N SER A 109 -9.61 -7.86 23.62
CA SER A 109 -9.70 -8.31 25.01
C SER A 109 -9.41 -9.81 25.11
N VAL A 110 -8.41 -10.15 25.91
CA VAL A 110 -7.97 -11.53 26.19
C VAL A 110 -8.42 -11.91 27.59
N LYS A 111 -9.31 -12.90 27.72
CA LYS A 111 -9.81 -13.40 29.00
C LYS A 111 -8.79 -14.32 29.66
N LEU A 112 -7.82 -13.73 30.35
CA LEU A 112 -6.79 -14.45 31.10
C LEU A 112 -7.38 -15.43 32.12
N SER A 113 -8.53 -15.10 32.71
CA SER A 113 -9.29 -15.98 33.62
C SER A 113 -9.73 -17.31 33.02
N LYS A 114 -9.74 -17.46 31.69
CA LYS A 114 -9.98 -18.73 31.00
C LYS A 114 -8.71 -19.55 30.76
N ILE A 115 -7.54 -18.95 30.93
CA ILE A 115 -6.23 -19.56 30.70
C ILE A 115 -5.60 -19.94 32.05
N TYR A 116 -5.66 -19.02 33.02
CA TYR A 116 -5.06 -19.17 34.33
C TYR A 116 -6.13 -19.33 35.42
N LYS A 117 -5.92 -20.30 36.32
CA LYS A 117 -6.88 -20.61 37.40
C LYS A 117 -6.80 -19.63 38.59
N ASN A 118 -5.62 -19.09 38.87
CA ASN A 118 -5.35 -18.29 40.07
C ASN A 118 -4.81 -16.90 39.69
N LEU A 119 -5.69 -15.99 39.32
CA LEU A 119 -5.34 -14.60 38.98
C LEU A 119 -5.67 -13.66 40.14
N PRO A 120 -4.81 -12.66 40.43
CA PRO A 120 -5.17 -11.56 41.31
C PRO A 120 -6.36 -10.77 40.73
N LYS A 121 -7.15 -10.17 41.62
CA LYS A 121 -8.28 -9.32 41.20
C LYS A 121 -7.79 -8.18 40.31
N GLY A 122 -8.44 -7.98 39.17
CA GLY A 122 -8.07 -6.96 38.17
C GLY A 122 -7.14 -7.46 37.05
N PHE A 123 -6.79 -8.75 37.02
CA PHE A 123 -5.98 -9.38 35.97
C PHE A 123 -6.78 -10.38 35.13
N GLU A 124 -8.10 -10.44 35.28
CA GLU A 124 -8.96 -11.45 34.65
C GLU A 124 -9.08 -11.29 33.13
N THR A 125 -8.86 -10.06 32.65
CA THR A 125 -8.87 -9.67 31.24
C THR A 125 -7.69 -8.75 30.99
N TYR A 126 -7.05 -8.92 29.83
CA TYR A 126 -6.04 -8.00 29.31
C TYR A 126 -6.56 -7.39 28.00
N THR A 127 -6.60 -6.06 27.92
CA THR A 127 -7.06 -5.32 26.75
C THR A 127 -5.92 -4.54 26.10
N PHE A 128 -5.73 -4.72 24.80
CA PHE A 128 -4.76 -3.96 24.00
C PHE A 128 -5.39 -3.42 22.72
N LYS A 129 -4.69 -2.50 22.07
CA LYS A 129 -5.13 -1.89 20.82
C LYS A 129 -4.03 -1.91 19.77
N PHE A 130 -4.45 -1.96 18.51
CA PHE A 130 -3.62 -1.70 17.35
C PHE A 130 -4.45 -0.96 16.31
N LYS A 131 -3.78 -0.37 15.31
CA LYS A 131 -4.43 0.30 14.19
C LYS A 131 -3.98 -0.30 12.88
N THR A 132 -4.88 -0.47 11.91
CA THR A 132 -4.48 -0.87 10.56
C THR A 132 -3.93 0.32 9.77
N ILE A 133 -3.04 0.07 8.82
CA ILE A 133 -2.45 1.10 7.95
C ILE A 133 -3.53 1.97 7.29
N THR A 134 -3.31 3.29 7.31
CA THR A 134 -4.13 4.25 6.57
C THR A 134 -3.87 4.09 5.06
N PRO A 135 -4.92 3.89 4.23
CA PRO A 135 -4.75 3.75 2.80
C PRO A 135 -4.09 4.97 2.17
N ASN A 136 -3.03 4.72 1.41
CA ASN A 136 -2.37 5.73 0.60
C ASN A 136 -1.70 5.04 -0.58
N PHE A 137 -1.36 5.83 -1.59
CA PHE A 137 -0.66 5.33 -2.76
C PHE A 137 0.07 6.45 -3.48
N SER A 138 1.06 6.07 -4.29
CA SER A 138 1.77 6.96 -5.20
C SER A 138 1.85 6.34 -6.59
N VAL A 139 1.83 7.21 -7.59
CA VAL A 139 2.03 6.84 -8.99
C VAL A 139 3.30 7.53 -9.47
N THR A 140 4.26 6.75 -9.94
CA THR A 140 5.51 7.26 -10.50
C THR A 140 5.60 6.84 -11.96
N THR A 141 5.79 7.81 -12.84
CA THR A 141 6.10 7.58 -14.25
C THR A 141 7.61 7.46 -14.41
N ASN A 142 8.05 6.46 -15.18
CA ASN A 142 9.45 6.16 -15.43
C ASN A 142 9.80 6.49 -16.89
N ASN A 143 10.50 5.59 -17.58
CA ASN A 143 11.04 5.82 -18.91
C ASN A 143 9.94 5.76 -19.98
N LEU A 144 9.99 6.72 -20.90
CA LEU A 144 9.28 6.69 -22.17
C LEU A 144 10.05 5.77 -23.12
N GLN A 145 9.34 4.80 -23.70
CA GLN A 145 9.90 3.79 -24.58
C GLN A 145 9.15 3.75 -25.91
N SER A 146 9.81 3.24 -26.95
CA SER A 146 9.24 3.20 -28.31
C SER A 146 9.06 1.76 -28.80
N TYR A 147 7.89 1.48 -29.37
CA TYR A 147 7.71 0.34 -30.28
C TYR A 147 8.18 0.69 -31.69
N SER A 148 8.00 1.96 -32.08
CA SER A 148 8.37 2.49 -33.39
C SER A 148 8.53 4.01 -33.32
N LYS A 149 8.83 4.64 -34.47
CA LYS A 149 8.87 6.11 -34.56
C LYS A 149 7.54 6.77 -34.19
N ASN A 150 6.42 6.11 -34.45
CA ASN A 150 5.07 6.67 -34.24
C ASN A 150 4.45 6.29 -32.89
N TRP A 151 4.85 5.14 -32.33
CA TRP A 151 4.15 4.53 -31.21
C TRP A 151 5.08 4.30 -30.03
N GLN A 152 4.64 4.80 -28.88
CA GLN A 152 5.35 4.75 -27.61
C GLN A 152 4.50 4.17 -26.50
N TYR A 153 5.17 3.83 -25.41
CA TYR A 153 4.57 3.53 -24.13
C TYR A 153 5.39 4.17 -23.02
N LEU A 154 4.73 4.50 -21.91
CA LEU A 154 5.37 5.04 -20.72
C LEU A 154 5.30 3.99 -19.62
N GLU A 155 6.45 3.62 -19.08
CA GLU A 155 6.53 2.74 -17.92
C GLU A 155 6.11 3.48 -16.66
N ALA A 156 5.37 2.82 -15.77
CA ALA A 156 4.92 3.42 -14.54
C ALA A 156 4.82 2.38 -13.41
N VAL A 157 4.91 2.87 -12.18
CA VAL A 157 4.80 2.07 -10.97
C VAL A 157 3.76 2.70 -10.07
N LEU A 158 2.80 1.89 -9.63
CA LEU A 158 1.87 2.21 -8.56
C LEU A 158 2.35 1.53 -7.29
N ARG A 159 2.56 2.30 -6.22
CA ARG A 159 2.89 1.81 -4.88
C ARG A 159 1.77 2.13 -3.92
N THR A 160 1.36 1.18 -3.09
CA THR A 160 0.33 1.35 -2.07
C THR A 160 0.92 1.19 -0.67
N SER A 161 0.31 1.83 0.33
CA SER A 161 0.76 1.76 1.73
C SER A 161 0.55 0.37 2.35
N ASP A 162 -0.41 -0.39 1.83
CA ASP A 162 -0.74 -1.74 2.25
C ASP A 162 -1.18 -2.58 1.04
N ILE A 163 -1.44 -3.87 1.25
CA ILE A 163 -1.86 -4.82 0.22
C ILE A 163 -3.18 -4.40 -0.43
N VAL A 164 -3.20 -4.37 -1.75
CA VAL A 164 -4.36 -4.02 -2.57
C VAL A 164 -4.54 -5.09 -3.65
N SER A 165 -5.78 -5.36 -4.06
CA SER A 165 -6.05 -6.25 -5.19
C SER A 165 -5.79 -5.55 -6.52
N LEU A 166 -5.34 -6.29 -7.55
CA LEU A 166 -5.13 -5.75 -8.89
C LEU A 166 -6.39 -5.08 -9.45
N LYS A 167 -7.58 -5.61 -9.13
CA LYS A 167 -8.87 -5.01 -9.50
C LYS A 167 -9.02 -3.60 -8.95
N ASN A 168 -8.66 -3.36 -7.70
CA ASN A 168 -8.73 -2.03 -7.09
C ASN A 168 -7.59 -1.13 -7.59
N ALA A 169 -6.38 -1.67 -7.73
CA ALA A 169 -5.23 -0.95 -8.29
C ALA A 169 -5.52 -0.37 -9.70
N LYS A 170 -6.15 -1.16 -10.58
CA LYS A 170 -6.56 -0.72 -11.93
C LYS A 170 -7.55 0.45 -11.95
N GLN A 171 -8.29 0.67 -10.86
CA GLN A 171 -9.22 1.80 -10.73
C GLN A 171 -8.54 3.08 -10.25
N LEU A 172 -7.30 3.00 -9.74
CA LEU A 172 -6.60 4.14 -9.15
C LEU A 172 -5.99 5.07 -10.20
N VAL A 173 -5.75 4.59 -11.43
CA VAL A 173 -5.01 5.32 -12.45
C VAL A 173 -5.73 5.30 -13.78
N GLU A 174 -5.78 6.45 -14.45
CA GLU A 174 -6.21 6.59 -15.82
C GLU A 174 -5.20 7.44 -16.59
N ALA A 175 -5.12 7.24 -17.91
CA ALA A 175 -4.28 8.06 -18.77
C ALA A 175 -5.03 8.45 -20.04
N TYR A 176 -4.77 9.65 -20.54
CA TYR A 176 -5.44 10.22 -21.69
C TYR A 176 -4.46 10.92 -22.63
N GLN A 177 -4.69 10.82 -23.93
CA GLN A 177 -3.99 11.61 -24.95
C GLN A 177 -5.04 12.29 -25.83
N ASN A 178 -4.99 13.63 -25.93
CA ASN A 178 -5.95 14.41 -26.73
C ASN A 178 -7.43 14.04 -26.44
N GLY A 179 -7.76 13.84 -25.16
CA GLY A 179 -9.09 13.45 -24.70
C GLY A 179 -9.46 11.98 -24.90
N LYS A 180 -8.62 11.17 -25.56
CA LYS A 180 -8.85 9.72 -25.72
C LYS A 180 -8.18 8.94 -24.60
N LYS A 181 -8.91 8.02 -23.98
CA LYS A 181 -8.38 7.14 -22.92
C LYS A 181 -7.35 6.19 -23.50
N LEU A 182 -6.18 6.13 -22.88
CA LEU A 182 -5.10 5.19 -23.21
C LEU A 182 -5.29 3.87 -22.48
N LYS A 183 -4.74 2.80 -23.06
CA LYS A 183 -4.75 1.47 -22.45
C LYS A 183 -3.66 1.39 -21.39
N LEU A 184 -4.01 0.91 -20.21
CA LEU A 184 -3.03 0.54 -19.18
C LEU A 184 -2.80 -0.98 -19.24
N GLN A 185 -1.57 -1.41 -19.48
CA GLN A 185 -1.19 -2.81 -19.48
C GLN A 185 -0.56 -3.17 -18.13
N TRP A 186 -1.19 -4.06 -17.39
CA TRP A 186 -0.76 -4.52 -16.07
C TRP A 186 -0.24 -5.95 -16.14
N ASN A 187 0.57 -6.36 -15.15
CA ASN A 187 0.90 -7.77 -14.98
C ASN A 187 -0.26 -8.51 -14.31
N ASP A 188 -1.07 -9.22 -15.10
CA ASP A 188 -2.24 -9.97 -14.62
C ASP A 188 -1.88 -11.24 -13.82
N ALA A 189 -0.60 -11.59 -13.69
CA ALA A 189 -0.16 -12.69 -12.82
C ALA A 189 -0.12 -12.32 -11.33
N ILE A 190 -0.31 -11.03 -10.99
CA ILE A 190 -0.28 -10.53 -9.62
C ILE A 190 -1.70 -10.18 -9.18
N ASP A 191 -2.28 -10.99 -8.27
CA ASP A 191 -3.63 -10.73 -7.77
C ASP A 191 -3.67 -9.67 -6.67
N ASN A 192 -2.70 -9.70 -5.74
CA ASN A 192 -2.59 -8.76 -4.63
C ASN A 192 -1.13 -8.38 -4.40
N ALA A 193 -0.86 -7.09 -4.21
CA ALA A 193 0.49 -6.59 -3.95
C ALA A 193 0.45 -5.18 -3.34
N THR A 194 1.63 -4.71 -2.91
CA THR A 194 1.89 -3.30 -2.56
C THR A 194 2.56 -2.52 -3.69
N LEU A 195 2.94 -3.21 -4.76
CA LEU A 195 3.65 -2.66 -5.91
C LEU A 195 3.08 -3.27 -7.19
N PHE A 196 2.69 -2.40 -8.11
CA PHE A 196 2.20 -2.78 -9.42
C PHE A 196 2.96 -2.02 -10.50
N GLU A 197 3.67 -2.75 -11.35
CA GLU A 197 4.28 -2.20 -12.56
C GLU A 197 3.27 -2.29 -13.70
N PHE A 198 3.14 -1.21 -14.47
CA PHE A 198 2.25 -1.15 -15.62
C PHE A 198 2.80 -0.23 -16.70
N LYS A 199 2.24 -0.35 -17.90
CA LYS A 199 2.56 0.51 -19.04
C LYS A 199 1.35 1.33 -19.43
N ILE A 200 1.52 2.64 -19.55
CA ILE A 200 0.59 3.51 -20.28
C ILE A 200 0.92 3.33 -21.75
N ASP A 201 0.09 2.58 -22.44
CA ASP A 201 0.38 2.03 -23.75
C ASP A 201 -0.34 2.76 -24.88
N SER A 202 0.09 2.49 -26.12
CA SER A 202 -0.52 3.06 -27.34
C SER A 202 -0.48 4.60 -27.39
N ILE A 203 0.62 5.21 -26.93
CA ILE A 203 0.85 6.64 -27.04
C ILE A 203 1.23 6.95 -28.50
N ASN A 204 0.45 7.78 -29.19
CA ASN A 204 0.69 8.16 -30.57
C ASN A 204 1.50 9.46 -30.64
N ARG A 205 2.70 9.43 -31.20
CA ARG A 205 3.49 10.66 -31.40
C ARG A 205 2.89 11.51 -32.52
N LEU A 206 2.74 12.80 -32.25
CA LEU A 206 2.31 13.80 -33.24
C LEU A 206 3.52 14.44 -33.92
N ILE A 207 3.28 15.30 -34.91
CA ILE A 207 4.35 16.09 -35.55
C ILE A 207 4.95 17.07 -34.54
N GLU A 208 4.07 17.81 -33.87
CA GLU A 208 4.39 18.73 -32.79
C GLU A 208 4.42 18.00 -31.44
N ASP A 209 5.05 18.62 -30.46
CA ASP A 209 5.01 18.16 -29.07
C ASP A 209 3.56 18.06 -28.57
N SER A 210 3.29 17.05 -27.76
CA SER A 210 1.98 16.81 -27.17
C SER A 210 2.13 16.35 -25.73
N ASP A 211 1.02 16.22 -25.01
CA ASP A 211 1.03 15.69 -23.65
C ASP A 211 0.14 14.46 -23.53
N ILE A 212 0.49 13.57 -22.61
CA ILE A 212 -0.48 12.67 -21.99
C ILE A 212 -0.85 13.20 -20.61
N LEU A 213 -2.12 13.08 -20.25
CA LEU A 213 -2.64 13.40 -18.92
C LEU A 213 -2.78 12.10 -18.13
N VAL A 214 -2.00 11.94 -17.07
CA VAL A 214 -2.10 10.84 -16.11
C VAL A 214 -2.92 11.34 -14.92
N LYS A 215 -4.01 10.66 -14.61
CA LYS A 215 -4.92 11.00 -13.50
C LYS A 215 -4.92 9.88 -12.48
N TRP A 216 -5.04 10.22 -11.21
CA TRP A 216 -5.21 9.24 -10.16
C TRP A 216 -6.33 9.61 -9.19
N ASN A 217 -6.97 8.58 -8.60
CA ASN A 217 -8.03 8.73 -7.63
C ASN A 217 -8.06 7.57 -6.62
N GLY A 218 -7.94 7.89 -5.33
CA GLY A 218 -7.86 6.92 -4.24
C GLY A 218 -9.16 6.26 -3.78
N LYS A 219 -10.32 6.65 -4.33
CA LYS A 219 -11.63 6.21 -3.82
C LYS A 219 -11.80 4.69 -3.78
N ALA A 220 -11.25 3.95 -4.74
CA ALA A 220 -11.38 2.49 -4.79
C ALA A 220 -10.70 1.75 -3.61
N ILE A 221 -9.81 2.44 -2.87
CA ILE A 221 -9.15 1.91 -1.67
C ILE A 221 -9.41 2.76 -0.42
N ASN A 222 -10.38 3.69 -0.47
CA ASN A 222 -10.64 4.66 0.58
C ASN A 222 -9.40 5.53 0.95
N ALA A 223 -8.59 5.89 -0.05
CA ALA A 223 -7.53 6.87 0.12
C ALA A 223 -8.01 8.25 -0.37
N ASP A 224 -7.60 9.31 0.32
CA ASP A 224 -8.01 10.69 0.00
C ASP A 224 -7.21 11.31 -1.16
N ASN A 225 -6.11 10.66 -1.58
CA ASN A 225 -5.23 11.17 -2.62
C ASN A 225 -5.90 11.12 -4.01
N GLU A 226 -6.03 12.27 -4.67
CA GLU A 226 -6.41 12.40 -6.07
C GLU A 226 -5.61 13.53 -6.74
N GLY A 227 -5.46 13.46 -8.06
CA GLY A 227 -4.70 14.45 -8.79
C GLY A 227 -4.47 14.07 -10.25
N GLU A 228 -3.70 14.91 -10.93
CA GLU A 228 -3.29 14.68 -12.30
C GLU A 228 -1.91 15.27 -12.58
N ASN A 229 -1.20 14.69 -13.55
CA ASN A 229 0.08 15.16 -14.04
C ASN A 229 0.11 15.06 -15.57
N LYS A 230 0.80 16.01 -16.21
CA LYS A 230 1.07 15.97 -17.65
C LYS A 230 2.46 15.43 -17.90
N VAL A 231 2.57 14.51 -18.84
CA VAL A 231 3.85 14.02 -19.34
C VAL A 231 3.99 14.43 -20.79
N MET A 232 5.03 15.22 -21.07
CA MET A 232 5.35 15.68 -22.42
C MET A 232 5.81 14.51 -23.28
N ILE A 233 5.26 14.45 -24.49
CA ILE A 233 5.60 13.50 -25.54
C ILE A 233 6.18 14.31 -26.71
N PRO A 234 7.51 14.24 -26.93
CA PRO A 234 8.16 14.99 -28.00
C PRO A 234 7.63 14.60 -29.38
N GLY A 235 7.49 15.61 -30.23
CA GLY A 235 7.07 15.48 -31.61
C GLY A 235 7.97 14.54 -32.41
N ILE A 236 7.44 13.94 -33.47
CA ILE A 236 8.11 12.88 -34.24
C ILE A 236 9.37 13.35 -34.98
N ASN A 237 9.48 14.67 -35.20
CA ASN A 237 10.61 15.29 -35.87
C ASN A 237 11.63 15.87 -34.87
N ASN A 238 11.35 15.77 -33.58
CA ASN A 238 12.22 16.26 -32.51
C ASN A 238 12.92 15.09 -31.83
N PHE A 239 14.24 15.00 -32.00
CA PHE A 239 15.09 14.10 -31.22
C PHE A 239 15.63 14.86 -30.01
N THR A 240 15.18 14.49 -28.82
CA THR A 240 15.52 15.21 -27.59
C THR A 240 15.71 14.28 -26.40
N ILE A 241 16.28 14.82 -25.32
CA ILE A 241 16.36 14.17 -24.03
C ILE A 241 15.04 14.46 -23.28
N VAL A 242 14.34 13.41 -22.91
CA VAL A 242 13.07 13.45 -22.16
C VAL A 242 13.34 13.54 -20.66
N ASN A 243 14.32 12.78 -20.17
CA ASN A 243 14.67 12.76 -18.76
C ASN A 243 16.14 12.39 -18.55
N VAL A 244 16.73 12.88 -17.46
CA VAL A 244 18.07 12.52 -16.99
C VAL A 244 18.01 12.25 -15.49
N GLU A 245 18.44 11.06 -15.07
CA GLU A 245 18.41 10.65 -13.67
C GLU A 245 19.74 10.01 -13.27
N VAL A 246 20.21 10.26 -12.04
CA VAL A 246 21.38 9.58 -11.46
C VAL A 246 20.88 8.43 -10.58
N ILE A 247 21.18 7.21 -10.99
CA ILE A 247 20.91 6.01 -10.20
C ILE A 247 22.15 5.72 -9.35
N GLN A 248 21.99 5.53 -8.04
CA GLN A 248 23.12 5.32 -7.11
C GLN A 248 23.28 3.87 -6.65
N THR A 249 22.20 3.08 -6.65
CA THR A 249 22.20 1.69 -6.15
C THR A 249 21.46 0.76 -7.12
N PRO A 250 21.88 -0.52 -7.26
CA PRO A 250 23.06 -1.13 -6.64
C PRO A 250 24.40 -0.67 -7.25
N GLU A 251 24.39 -0.21 -8.50
CA GLU A 251 25.54 0.38 -9.18
C GLU A 251 25.21 1.80 -9.64
N GLN A 252 26.18 2.71 -9.58
CA GLN A 252 25.97 4.10 -9.94
C GLN A 252 26.06 4.31 -11.47
N TYR A 253 25.02 4.89 -12.06
CA TYR A 253 25.01 5.26 -13.48
C TYR A 253 24.09 6.46 -13.75
N LEU A 254 24.35 7.16 -14.86
CA LEU A 254 23.46 8.19 -15.39
C LEU A 254 22.49 7.53 -16.37
N SER A 255 21.19 7.65 -16.12
CA SER A 255 20.11 7.21 -17.00
C SER A 255 19.63 8.38 -17.85
N ILE A 256 19.86 8.34 -19.16
CA ILE A 256 19.38 9.35 -20.10
C ILE A 256 18.28 8.73 -20.96
N ASN A 257 17.05 9.21 -20.81
CA ASN A 257 15.93 8.76 -21.61
C ASN A 257 15.71 9.70 -22.80
N PHE A 258 15.81 9.18 -24.01
CA PHE A 258 15.62 9.92 -25.26
C PHE A 258 14.19 9.74 -25.81
N SER A 259 13.79 10.65 -26.68
CA SER A 259 12.50 10.58 -27.37
C SER A 259 12.40 9.43 -28.37
N ASP A 260 13.53 8.90 -28.82
CA ASP A 260 13.61 7.91 -29.90
C ASP A 260 14.55 6.74 -29.52
N PRO A 261 14.34 5.56 -30.12
CA PRO A 261 15.17 4.39 -29.83
C PRO A 261 16.59 4.60 -30.31
N LEU A 262 17.54 4.19 -29.46
CA LEU A 262 18.96 4.26 -29.75
C LEU A 262 19.42 2.99 -30.44
N LYS A 263 20.42 3.11 -31.32
CA LYS A 263 21.05 1.94 -31.93
C LYS A 263 21.97 1.27 -30.90
N LYS A 264 21.75 -0.03 -30.63
CA LYS A 264 22.52 -0.80 -29.64
C LYS A 264 24.04 -0.79 -29.87
N GLN A 265 24.48 -0.68 -31.12
CA GLN A 265 25.90 -0.70 -31.52
C GLN A 265 26.42 0.69 -31.91
N GLN A 266 25.72 1.77 -31.55
CA GLN A 266 26.19 3.12 -31.82
C GLN A 266 27.46 3.42 -31.00
N ASN A 267 28.43 4.06 -31.63
CA ASN A 267 29.53 4.67 -30.89
C ASN A 267 29.04 5.98 -30.25
N PHE A 268 29.12 6.08 -28.92
CA PHE A 268 28.74 7.26 -28.15
C PHE A 268 29.93 8.17 -27.80
N ASP A 269 31.14 7.79 -28.20
CA ASP A 269 32.35 8.58 -28.01
C ASP A 269 32.18 9.97 -28.63
N GLY A 270 32.36 11.01 -27.82
CA GLY A 270 32.19 12.41 -28.23
C GLY A 270 30.74 12.87 -28.42
N LEU A 271 29.76 11.96 -28.44
CA LEU A 271 28.33 12.29 -28.43
C LEU A 271 27.78 12.48 -27.02
N VAL A 272 28.34 11.74 -26.06
CA VAL A 272 27.97 11.84 -24.65
C VAL A 272 29.25 11.98 -23.83
N THR A 273 29.42 13.13 -23.18
CA THR A 273 30.56 13.42 -22.33
C THR A 273 30.10 13.71 -20.91
N ILE A 274 30.85 13.20 -19.92
CA ILE A 274 30.66 13.52 -18.51
C ILE A 274 31.91 14.23 -18.05
N GLN A 275 31.76 15.40 -17.44
CA GLN A 275 32.88 16.16 -16.91
C GLN A 275 33.67 15.28 -15.92
N ASN A 276 34.98 15.19 -16.11
CA ASN A 276 35.89 14.36 -15.31
C ASN A 276 35.73 12.83 -15.43
N ALA A 277 34.96 12.33 -16.41
CA ALA A 277 35.00 10.92 -16.81
C ALA A 277 35.83 10.77 -18.09
N LYS A 278 36.72 9.76 -18.15
CA LYS A 278 37.64 9.58 -19.29
C LYS A 278 37.12 8.55 -20.28
N SER A 279 36.53 7.46 -19.80
CA SER A 279 36.12 6.30 -20.60
C SER A 279 34.82 5.68 -20.07
N PRO A 280 33.71 6.43 -20.04
CA PRO A 280 32.43 5.88 -19.58
C PRO A 280 32.00 4.68 -20.44
N LYS A 281 31.33 3.71 -19.80
CA LYS A 281 30.70 2.57 -20.48
C LYS A 281 29.23 2.87 -20.74
N TYR A 282 28.72 2.34 -21.85
CA TYR A 282 27.37 2.61 -22.32
C TYR A 282 26.57 1.32 -22.45
N ILE A 283 25.33 1.32 -21.96
CA ILE A 283 24.34 0.26 -22.22
C ILE A 283 23.10 0.92 -22.80
N VAL A 284 22.67 0.43 -23.96
CA VAL A 284 21.44 0.87 -24.63
C VAL A 284 20.30 -0.09 -24.29
N ASP A 285 19.23 0.48 -23.73
CA ASP A 285 17.98 -0.21 -23.41
C ASP A 285 16.80 0.54 -24.04
N GLY A 286 16.49 0.20 -25.29
CA GLY A 286 15.48 0.90 -26.09
C GLY A 286 15.84 2.38 -26.28
N ASN A 287 15.05 3.25 -25.66
CA ASN A 287 15.25 4.69 -25.67
C ASN A 287 16.12 5.21 -24.52
N VAL A 288 16.63 4.33 -23.66
CA VAL A 288 17.41 4.69 -22.48
C VAL A 288 18.88 4.36 -22.72
N LEU A 289 19.73 5.35 -22.50
CA LEU A 289 21.18 5.17 -22.42
C LEU A 289 21.59 5.17 -20.95
N LYS A 290 22.13 4.05 -20.48
CA LYS A 290 22.80 3.97 -19.18
C LYS A 290 24.28 4.26 -19.37
N VAL A 291 24.76 5.32 -18.75
CA VAL A 291 26.16 5.77 -18.81
C VAL A 291 26.81 5.49 -17.46
N TYR A 292 27.79 4.60 -17.47
CA TYR A 292 28.56 4.21 -16.30
C TYR A 292 29.91 4.94 -16.32
N PRO A 293 30.09 5.99 -15.50
CA PRO A 293 31.36 6.70 -15.42
C PRO A 293 32.42 5.90 -14.67
N ASP A 294 33.69 6.21 -14.91
CA ASP A 294 34.82 5.61 -14.17
C ASP A 294 34.95 6.14 -12.72
N ASN A 295 34.33 7.30 -12.45
CA ASN A 295 34.38 8.00 -11.17
C ASN A 295 32.96 8.16 -10.60
N LYS A 296 32.84 8.29 -9.28
CA LYS A 296 31.54 8.54 -8.64
C LYS A 296 30.91 9.85 -9.16
N LEU A 297 29.62 9.79 -9.48
CA LEU A 297 28.82 10.99 -9.73
C LEU A 297 28.55 11.63 -8.35
N VAL A 298 28.93 12.91 -8.19
CA VAL A 298 28.70 13.72 -6.98
C VAL A 298 27.56 14.68 -7.24
#